data_AF-A0A969EYB8-F1
#
_entry.id   AF-A0A969EYB8-F1
#
_cell.length_a   1.000
_cell.length_b   1.000
_cell.length_c   1.000
_cell.angle_alpha   90.00
_cell.angle_beta   90.00
_cell.angle_gamma   90.00
#
_symmetry.space_group_name_H-M   'P 1'
#
loop_
_entity.id
_entity.type
_entity.pdbx_description
1 polymer ?
#
loop_
_entity_poly.entity_id
_entity_poly.type
_entity_poly.pdbx_seq_one_letter_code
_entity_poly.pdbx_strand_id
1 'polypeptide(L)'
;MDYFTQIEVLYSPALLKPLLKDVANRYPGSTFDAVVPKLSVERLGETKIIEVSYADSNPDKAQLILQKIARGYLEYSRDQRQSELKQSLKFVNQELPKIQQRVDLFNKALENLRQQYGFFDPTKYSENLEKQMLSLAQQRQSLEGDIAVVQLRLKALRQKLGETVALSQSKSYQELLQQFQVMEQQIAIESARFGPNSPNIQLLERQRQNILPILMREAEQAVGNQLAAAESELQITLARYRALTKADQTLQRQYKQLPQISRQYNEFERDLQVATASLTRFLQTQESLQVQVAKTMCLGNCYQNRIS
;
A
#
# COMPACT_ATOMS: atom_id res chain seq x y z
N MET A 1 17.52 18.56 -39.36
CA MET A 1 18.57 18.45 -40.40
C MET A 1 19.57 19.58 -40.23
N ASP A 2 20.85 19.27 -40.43
CA ASP A 2 21.93 20.25 -40.50
C ASP A 2 21.85 21.05 -41.83
N TYR A 3 22.44 22.25 -41.88
CA TYR A 3 22.45 23.12 -43.06
C TYR A 3 23.16 22.48 -44.25
N PHE A 4 24.23 21.72 -43.97
CA PHE A 4 24.95 20.96 -44.99
C PHE A 4 24.00 20.02 -45.75
N THR A 5 23.15 19.30 -45.02
CA THR A 5 22.14 18.39 -45.61
C THR A 5 21.08 19.15 -46.42
N GLN A 6 20.69 20.36 -46.01
CA GLN A 6 19.71 21.18 -46.75
C GLN A 6 20.26 21.70 -48.08
N ILE A 7 21.53 22.09 -48.11
CA ILE A 7 22.23 22.53 -49.32
C ILE A 7 22.42 21.35 -50.27
N GLU A 8 22.84 20.18 -49.78
CA GLU A 8 22.98 18.97 -50.60
C GLU A 8 21.65 18.53 -51.26
N VAL A 9 20.53 18.65 -50.53
CA VAL A 9 19.19 18.36 -51.07
C VAL A 9 18.86 19.26 -52.26
N LEU A 10 19.23 20.54 -52.22
CA LEU A 10 18.99 21.50 -53.31
C LEU A 10 19.79 21.17 -54.58
N TYR A 11 20.93 20.50 -54.45
CA TYR A 11 21.70 19.95 -55.57
C TYR A 11 21.30 18.51 -55.96
N SER A 12 20.42 17.86 -55.20
CA SER A 12 20.17 16.44 -55.38
C SER A 12 19.47 16.13 -56.72
N PRO A 13 19.92 15.09 -57.45
CA PRO A 13 19.24 14.64 -58.67
C PRO A 13 17.77 14.27 -58.45
N ALA A 14 17.45 13.73 -57.27
CA ALA A 14 16.10 13.33 -56.90
C ALA A 14 15.13 14.54 -56.83
N LEU A 15 15.63 15.70 -56.41
CA LEU A 15 14.86 16.94 -56.41
C LEU A 15 14.86 17.61 -57.78
N LEU A 16 16.04 17.83 -58.38
CA LEU A 16 16.18 18.70 -59.55
C LEU A 16 15.73 18.04 -60.87
N LYS A 17 16.02 16.75 -61.11
CA LYS A 17 15.66 16.09 -62.38
C LYS A 17 14.16 16.15 -62.72
N PRO A 18 13.22 15.83 -61.81
CA PRO A 18 11.80 15.93 -62.12
C PRO A 18 11.35 17.38 -62.38
N LEU A 19 11.85 18.34 -61.61
CA LEU A 19 11.52 19.76 -61.77
C LEU A 19 11.99 20.31 -63.12
N LEU A 20 13.20 19.92 -63.54
CA LEU A 20 13.81 20.38 -64.78
C LEU A 20 13.19 19.73 -66.02
N LYS A 21 12.61 18.54 -65.91
CA LYS A 21 11.85 17.90 -66.99
C LYS A 21 10.66 18.77 -67.45
N ASP A 22 9.97 19.42 -66.51
CA ASP A 22 8.89 20.36 -66.82
C ASP A 22 9.41 21.61 -67.53
N VAL A 23 10.55 22.14 -67.08
CA VAL A 23 11.17 23.34 -67.65
C VAL A 23 11.67 23.07 -69.06
N ALA A 24 12.21 21.87 -69.31
CA ALA A 24 12.74 21.44 -70.60
C ALA A 24 11.69 21.45 -71.73
N ASN A 25 10.39 21.36 -71.40
CA ASN A 25 9.30 21.45 -72.38
C ASN A 25 9.18 22.85 -73.02
N ARG A 26 9.51 23.91 -72.27
CA ARG A 26 9.47 25.31 -72.75
C ARG A 26 10.85 25.82 -73.15
N TYR A 27 11.89 25.30 -72.51
CA TYR A 27 13.28 25.67 -72.76
C TYR A 27 14.14 24.42 -72.96
N PRO A 28 14.22 23.89 -74.20
CA PRO A 28 15.05 22.73 -74.52
C PRO A 28 16.50 22.93 -74.06
N GLY A 29 17.12 21.87 -73.52
CA GLY A 29 18.48 21.93 -72.97
C GLY A 29 18.57 22.33 -71.49
N SER A 30 17.43 22.50 -70.80
CA SER A 30 17.38 22.70 -69.33
C SER A 30 17.56 21.37 -68.57
N THR A 31 18.65 20.65 -68.82
CA THR A 31 18.95 19.37 -68.15
C THR A 31 19.66 19.60 -66.81
N PHE A 32 19.69 18.57 -65.96
CA PHE A 32 20.42 18.60 -64.69
C PHE A 32 21.87 19.06 -64.86
N ASP A 33 22.59 18.48 -65.82
CA ASP A 33 24.01 18.79 -66.07
C ASP A 33 24.23 20.21 -66.62
N ALA A 34 23.21 20.80 -67.26
CA ALA A 34 23.27 22.17 -67.77
C ALA A 34 22.95 23.23 -66.69
N VAL A 35 22.13 22.86 -65.69
CA VAL A 35 21.63 23.78 -64.66
C VAL A 35 22.51 23.78 -63.42
N VAL A 36 22.93 22.60 -62.93
CA VAL A 36 23.69 22.46 -61.69
C VAL A 36 24.99 23.29 -61.66
N PRO A 37 25.81 23.33 -62.73
CA PRO A 37 27.05 24.13 -62.72
C PRO A 37 26.82 25.64 -62.62
N LYS A 38 25.60 26.13 -62.89
CA LYS A 38 25.23 27.55 -62.87
C LYS A 38 24.36 27.91 -61.65
N LEU A 39 24.08 26.94 -60.78
CA LEU A 39 23.29 27.10 -59.56
C LEU A 39 24.24 27.30 -58.39
N SER A 40 24.12 28.43 -57.68
CA SER A 40 24.77 28.65 -56.38
C SER A 40 23.75 28.53 -55.26
N VAL A 41 24.12 27.81 -54.21
CA VAL A 41 23.31 27.63 -52.99
C VAL A 41 24.20 27.91 -51.79
N GLU A 42 23.90 29.01 -51.09
CA GLU A 42 24.72 29.48 -49.98
C GLU A 42 23.86 29.83 -48.77
N ARG A 43 24.45 29.75 -47.58
CA ARG A 43 23.78 30.20 -46.35
C ARG A 43 24.08 31.68 -46.14
N LEU A 44 23.04 32.46 -45.86
CA LEU A 44 23.18 33.90 -45.67
C LEU A 44 23.69 34.18 -44.23
N GLY A 45 25.01 34.30 -44.07
CA GLY A 45 25.68 34.48 -42.78
C GLY A 45 25.36 33.34 -41.79
N GLU A 46 25.12 33.67 -40.51
CA GLU A 46 24.68 32.70 -39.50
C GLU A 46 23.15 32.58 -39.40
N THR A 47 22.40 33.08 -40.38
CA THR A 47 20.93 33.02 -40.35
C THR A 47 20.41 31.63 -40.74
N LYS A 48 19.08 31.43 -40.66
CA LYS A 48 18.42 30.22 -41.16
C LYS A 48 17.99 30.32 -42.63
N ILE A 49 18.51 31.29 -43.35
CA ILE A 49 18.11 31.59 -44.73
C ILE A 49 19.14 30.97 -45.69
N ILE A 50 18.63 30.25 -46.67
CA ILE A 50 19.41 29.72 -47.79
C ILE A 50 19.12 30.59 -48.99
N GLU A 51 20.17 31.17 -49.57
CA GLU A 51 20.13 31.89 -50.82
C GLU A 51 20.38 30.92 -51.98
N VAL A 52 19.53 31.00 -53.00
CA VAL A 52 19.64 30.19 -54.22
C VAL A 52 19.70 31.15 -55.40
N SER A 53 20.80 31.11 -56.13
CA SER A 53 21.05 31.99 -57.27
C SER A 53 21.31 31.17 -58.53
N TYR A 54 20.78 31.61 -59.66
CA TYR A 54 20.96 30.95 -60.95
C TYR A 54 21.10 31.99 -62.06
N ALA A 55 22.12 31.84 -62.91
CA ALA A 55 22.40 32.77 -64.00
C ALA A 55 22.15 32.13 -65.37
N ASP A 56 21.38 32.81 -66.22
CA ASP A 56 21.09 32.40 -67.60
C ASP A 56 20.95 33.63 -68.51
N SER A 57 21.24 33.47 -69.80
CA SER A 57 21.08 34.51 -70.81
C SER A 57 19.61 34.89 -71.05
N ASN A 58 18.68 33.97 -70.77
CA ASN A 58 17.25 34.25 -70.83
C ASN A 58 16.72 34.51 -69.39
N PRO A 59 16.30 35.75 -69.07
CA PRO A 59 15.82 36.09 -67.73
C PRO A 59 14.53 35.33 -67.35
N ASP A 60 13.63 35.09 -68.30
CA ASP A 60 12.39 34.33 -68.05
C ASP A 60 12.69 32.86 -67.72
N LYS A 61 13.72 32.29 -68.37
CA LYS A 61 14.20 30.93 -68.08
C LYS A 61 14.81 30.86 -66.69
N ALA A 62 15.66 31.83 -66.32
CA ALA A 62 16.29 31.88 -65.01
C ALA A 62 15.25 31.99 -63.88
N GLN A 63 14.26 32.88 -64.04
CA GLN A 63 13.17 33.06 -63.10
C GLN A 63 12.34 31.77 -62.95
N LEU A 64 11.99 31.11 -64.05
CA LEU A 64 11.22 29.87 -64.02
C LEU A 64 11.96 28.74 -63.30
N ILE A 65 13.27 28.58 -63.55
CA ILE A 65 14.10 27.58 -62.88
C ILE A 65 14.15 27.83 -61.37
N LEU A 66 14.44 29.07 -60.94
CA LEU A 66 14.47 29.43 -59.52
C LEU A 66 13.11 29.22 -58.84
N GLN A 67 12.00 29.58 -59.52
CA GLN A 67 10.65 29.36 -58.98
C GLN A 67 10.33 27.86 -58.82
N LYS A 68 10.72 27.02 -59.80
CA LYS A 68 10.53 25.57 -59.74
C LYS A 68 11.37 24.93 -58.65
N ILE A 69 12.63 25.31 -58.51
CA ILE A 69 13.53 24.83 -57.44
C ILE A 69 12.99 25.23 -56.07
N ALA A 70 12.61 26.50 -55.88
CA ALA A 70 12.06 26.99 -54.62
C ALA A 70 10.78 26.22 -54.22
N ARG A 71 9.84 26.04 -55.16
CA ARG A 71 8.61 25.27 -54.90
C ARG A 71 8.92 23.80 -54.59
N GLY A 72 9.75 23.15 -55.39
CA GLY A 72 10.11 21.75 -55.18
C GLY A 72 10.80 21.52 -53.84
N TYR A 73 11.70 22.41 -53.42
CA TYR A 73 12.36 22.31 -52.12
C TYR A 73 11.38 22.49 -50.95
N LEU A 74 10.43 23.42 -51.05
CA LEU A 74 9.39 23.62 -50.04
C LEU A 74 8.47 22.39 -49.93
N GLU A 75 8.09 21.78 -51.06
CA GLU A 75 7.32 20.53 -51.10
C GLU A 75 8.10 19.37 -50.48
N TYR A 76 9.34 19.15 -50.92
CA TYR A 76 10.24 18.13 -50.35
C TYR A 76 10.40 18.31 -48.83
N SER A 77 10.67 19.53 -48.37
CA SER A 77 10.84 19.83 -46.94
C SER A 77 9.57 19.56 -46.13
N ARG A 78 8.40 19.85 -46.70
CA ARG A 78 7.10 19.53 -46.08
C ARG A 78 6.90 18.03 -45.98
N ASP A 79 7.12 17.31 -47.07
CA ASP A 79 6.90 15.86 -47.15
C ASP A 79 7.87 15.10 -46.23
N GLN A 80 9.13 15.53 -46.17
CA GLN A 80 10.12 15.03 -45.20
C GLN A 80 9.66 15.26 -43.76
N ARG A 81 9.27 16.50 -43.40
CA ARG A 81 8.77 16.80 -42.06
C ARG A 81 7.55 15.96 -41.71
N GLN A 82 6.63 15.76 -42.66
CA GLN A 82 5.44 14.94 -42.44
C GLN A 82 5.82 13.46 -42.22
N SER A 83 6.82 12.95 -42.96
CA SER A 83 7.35 11.60 -42.79
C SER A 83 7.99 11.42 -41.41
N GLU A 84 8.87 12.33 -40.99
CA GLU A 84 9.52 12.32 -39.67
C GLU A 84 8.49 12.35 -38.53
N LEU A 85 7.46 13.20 -38.64
CA LEU A 85 6.38 13.28 -37.66
C LEU A 85 5.56 11.98 -37.59
N LYS A 86 5.23 11.38 -38.75
CA LYS A 86 4.52 10.09 -38.81
C LYS A 86 5.33 8.97 -38.18
N GLN A 87 6.64 8.91 -38.42
CA GLN A 87 7.53 7.91 -37.82
C GLN A 87 7.63 8.09 -36.31
N SER A 88 7.78 9.33 -35.84
CA SER A 88 7.81 9.66 -34.41
C SER A 88 6.49 9.30 -33.71
N LEU A 89 5.36 9.61 -34.34
CA LEU A 89 4.03 9.23 -33.83
C LEU A 89 3.84 7.72 -33.79
N LYS A 90 4.33 6.99 -34.81
CA LYS A 90 4.31 5.52 -34.83
C LYS A 90 5.11 4.94 -33.66
N PHE A 91 6.31 5.47 -33.38
CA PHE A 91 7.12 5.06 -32.24
C PHE A 91 6.37 5.26 -30.92
N VAL A 92 5.82 6.47 -30.69
CA VAL A 92 5.05 6.78 -29.47
C VAL A 92 3.85 5.86 -29.32
N ASN A 93 3.09 5.60 -30.39
CA ASN A 93 1.93 4.71 -30.38
C ASN A 93 2.30 3.25 -30.08
N GLN A 94 3.52 2.81 -30.41
CA GLN A 94 4.01 1.46 -30.11
C GLN A 94 4.52 1.31 -28.68
N GLU A 95 5.06 2.37 -28.09
CA GLU A 95 5.57 2.37 -26.71
C GLU A 95 4.48 2.61 -25.67
N LEU A 96 3.46 3.43 -25.98
CA LEU A 96 2.35 3.75 -25.07
C LEU A 96 1.69 2.51 -24.42
N PRO A 97 1.32 1.45 -25.16
CA PRO A 97 0.73 0.24 -24.56
C PRO A 97 1.67 -0.45 -23.56
N LYS A 98 2.99 -0.46 -23.82
CA LYS A 98 3.96 -1.07 -22.91
C LYS A 98 4.06 -0.28 -21.61
N ILE A 99 4.00 1.05 -21.68
CA ILE A 99 4.02 1.93 -20.51
C ILE A 99 2.72 1.76 -19.70
N GLN A 100 1.56 1.68 -20.37
CA GLN A 100 0.27 1.39 -19.72
C GLN A 100 0.31 0.05 -18.98
N GLN A 101 0.80 -1.02 -19.62
CA GLN A 101 0.97 -2.32 -18.98
C GLN A 101 1.88 -2.27 -17.75
N ARG A 102 2.94 -1.44 -17.75
CA ARG A 102 3.80 -1.24 -16.57
C ARG A 102 3.04 -0.56 -15.43
N VAL A 103 2.25 0.47 -15.72
CA VAL A 103 1.39 1.12 -14.72
C VAL A 103 0.42 0.10 -14.11
N ASP A 104 -0.25 -0.69 -14.95
CA ASP A 104 -1.19 -1.72 -14.49
C ASP A 104 -0.51 -2.80 -13.64
N LEU A 105 0.71 -3.19 -14.02
CA LEU A 105 1.50 -4.18 -13.28
C LEU A 105 1.83 -3.67 -11.87
N PHE A 106 2.33 -2.44 -11.72
CA PHE A 106 2.67 -1.90 -10.39
C PHE A 106 1.43 -1.61 -9.54
N ASN A 107 0.34 -1.17 -10.16
CA ASN A 107 -0.94 -1.03 -9.47
C ASN A 107 -1.42 -2.37 -8.89
N LYS A 108 -1.38 -3.45 -9.69
CA LYS A 108 -1.74 -4.80 -9.23
C LYS A 108 -0.79 -5.32 -8.16
N ALA A 109 0.51 -5.05 -8.27
CA ALA A 109 1.48 -5.44 -7.26
C ALA A 109 1.19 -4.77 -5.91
N LEU A 110 0.89 -3.46 -5.91
CA LEU A 110 0.46 -2.74 -4.71
C LEU A 110 -0.86 -3.28 -4.15
N GLU A 111 -1.85 -3.53 -5.00
CA GLU A 111 -3.14 -4.09 -4.58
C GLU A 111 -2.98 -5.47 -3.93
N ASN A 112 -2.22 -6.37 -4.55
CA ASN A 112 -1.95 -7.70 -4.02
C ASN A 112 -1.23 -7.62 -2.66
N LEU A 113 -0.23 -6.73 -2.52
CA LEU A 113 0.49 -6.55 -1.26
C LEU A 113 -0.46 -6.05 -0.15
N ARG A 114 -1.31 -5.07 -0.47
CA ARG A 114 -2.33 -4.53 0.46
C ARG A 114 -3.34 -5.60 0.88
N GLN A 115 -3.81 -6.41 -0.07
CA GLN A 115 -4.77 -7.49 0.19
C GLN A 115 -4.14 -8.62 1.02
N GLN A 116 -2.93 -9.05 0.69
CA GLN A 116 -2.23 -10.15 1.36
C GLN A 116 -2.02 -9.89 2.85
N TYR A 117 -1.71 -8.65 3.22
CA TYR A 117 -1.40 -8.27 4.60
C TYR A 117 -2.52 -7.45 5.28
N GLY A 118 -3.60 -7.14 4.56
CA GLY A 118 -4.77 -6.44 5.10
C GLY A 118 -4.50 -5.00 5.54
N PHE A 119 -3.65 -4.26 4.82
CA PHE A 119 -3.36 -2.86 5.12
C PHE A 119 -3.50 -1.96 3.88
N PHE A 120 -3.71 -0.66 4.10
CA PHE A 120 -3.67 0.36 3.04
C PHE A 120 -2.35 1.12 2.99
N ASP A 121 -1.84 1.44 4.19
CA ASP A 121 -0.61 2.17 4.43
C ASP A 121 0.27 1.40 5.44
N PRO A 122 1.54 1.08 5.12
CA PRO A 122 2.42 0.32 6.02
C PRO A 122 2.73 1.04 7.34
N THR A 123 2.81 2.38 7.32
CA THR A 123 3.12 3.20 8.51
C THR A 123 1.97 3.14 9.51
N LYS A 124 0.74 3.36 9.04
CA LYS A 124 -0.46 3.21 9.88
C LYS A 124 -0.64 1.78 10.39
N TYR A 125 -0.29 0.80 9.58
CA TYR A 125 -0.32 -0.61 10.00
C TYR A 125 0.69 -0.87 11.14
N SER A 126 1.91 -0.34 11.04
CA SER A 126 2.94 -0.42 12.09
C SER A 126 2.46 0.22 13.40
N GLU A 127 1.94 1.45 13.34
CA GLU A 127 1.43 2.16 14.52
C GLU A 127 0.31 1.38 15.23
N ASN A 128 -0.59 0.76 14.47
CA ASN A 128 -1.66 -0.05 15.03
C ASN A 128 -1.15 -1.34 15.66
N LEU A 129 -0.17 -2.00 15.05
CA LEU A 129 0.46 -3.19 15.64
C LEU A 129 1.19 -2.85 16.94
N GLU A 130 1.94 -1.75 16.99
CA GLU A 130 2.61 -1.30 18.21
C GLU A 130 1.62 -1.00 19.34
N LYS A 131 0.50 -0.34 19.03
CA LYS A 131 -0.59 -0.11 20.00
C LYS A 131 -1.19 -1.42 20.53
N GLN A 132 -1.44 -2.40 19.65
CA GLN A 132 -1.95 -3.70 20.08
C GLN A 132 -0.95 -4.46 20.95
N MET A 133 0.34 -4.42 20.59
CA MET A 133 1.41 -5.04 21.37
C MET A 133 1.55 -4.41 22.76
N LEU A 134 1.49 -3.07 22.85
CA LEU A 134 1.47 -2.36 24.14
C LEU A 134 0.25 -2.74 24.98
N SER A 135 -0.93 -2.82 24.37
CA SER A 135 -2.16 -3.23 25.06
C SER A 135 -2.07 -4.67 25.59
N LEU A 136 -1.56 -5.60 24.78
CA LEU A 136 -1.33 -6.99 25.21
C LEU A 136 -0.31 -7.08 26.34
N ALA A 137 0.77 -6.31 26.28
CA ALA A 137 1.77 -6.25 27.35
C ALA A 137 1.14 -5.77 28.67
N GLN A 138 0.30 -4.72 28.63
CA GLN A 138 -0.43 -4.24 29.80
C GLN A 138 -1.41 -5.29 30.36
N GLN A 139 -2.16 -5.97 29.49
CA GLN A 139 -3.09 -7.03 29.92
C GLN A 139 -2.35 -8.22 30.57
N ARG A 140 -1.19 -8.61 30.02
CA ARG A 140 -0.34 -9.66 30.59
C ARG A 140 0.20 -9.25 31.96
N GLN A 141 0.69 -8.02 32.10
CA GLN A 141 1.17 -7.51 33.38
C GLN A 141 0.06 -7.50 34.44
N SER A 142 -1.16 -7.13 34.07
CA SER A 142 -2.32 -7.19 34.97
C SER A 142 -2.59 -8.63 35.42
N LEU A 143 -2.62 -9.58 34.48
CA LEU A 143 -2.86 -10.99 34.78
C LEU A 143 -1.76 -11.61 35.63
N GLU A 144 -0.50 -11.18 35.49
CA GLU A 144 0.58 -11.62 36.38
C GLU A 144 0.31 -11.20 37.83
N GLY A 145 -0.21 -9.98 38.03
CA GLY A 145 -0.70 -9.53 39.34
C GLY A 145 -1.84 -10.40 39.86
N ASP A 146 -2.85 -10.67 39.04
CA ASP A 146 -4.00 -11.51 39.41
C ASP A 146 -3.55 -12.94 39.79
N ILE A 147 -2.64 -13.53 39.02
CA ILE A 147 -2.04 -14.84 39.31
C ILE A 147 -1.37 -14.82 40.68
N ALA A 148 -0.56 -13.79 40.97
CA ALA A 148 0.12 -13.67 42.26
C ALA A 148 -0.88 -13.56 43.43
N VAL A 149 -1.95 -12.79 43.27
CA VAL A 149 -3.02 -12.65 44.27
C VAL A 149 -3.72 -13.99 44.53
N VAL A 150 -4.09 -14.73 43.48
CA VAL A 150 -4.74 -16.04 43.63
C VAL A 150 -3.80 -17.06 44.28
N GLN A 151 -2.51 -17.07 43.91
CA GLN A 151 -1.50 -17.93 44.52
C GLN A 151 -1.33 -17.64 46.02
N LEU A 152 -1.31 -16.37 46.42
CA LEU A 152 -1.27 -15.97 47.82
C LEU A 152 -2.53 -16.43 48.56
N ARG A 153 -3.72 -16.28 47.96
CA ARG A 153 -4.99 -16.76 48.53
C ARG A 153 -4.98 -18.28 48.74
N LEU A 154 -4.53 -19.06 47.75
CA LEU A 154 -4.39 -20.51 47.87
C LEU A 154 -3.43 -20.90 48.99
N LYS A 155 -2.30 -20.20 49.12
CA LYS A 155 -1.34 -20.42 50.22
C LYS A 155 -1.98 -20.11 51.57
N ALA A 156 -2.76 -19.04 51.68
CA ALA A 156 -3.46 -18.66 52.91
C ALA A 156 -4.57 -19.66 53.29
N LEU A 157 -5.38 -20.12 52.33
CA LEU A 157 -6.45 -21.12 52.55
C LEU A 157 -5.92 -22.47 53.03
N ARG A 158 -4.67 -22.82 52.69
CA ARG A 158 -3.97 -24.01 53.22
C ARG A 158 -3.43 -23.82 54.64
N GLN A 159 -3.49 -22.60 55.19
CA GLN A 159 -3.09 -22.29 56.55
C GLN A 159 -4.31 -22.08 57.45
N LYS A 160 -4.10 -22.26 58.75
CA LYS A 160 -5.15 -22.13 59.79
C LYS A 160 -5.87 -20.78 59.78
N LEU A 161 -5.18 -19.69 59.39
CA LEU A 161 -5.80 -18.37 59.27
C LEU A 161 -6.77 -18.28 58.08
N GLY A 162 -6.44 -18.87 56.93
CA GLY A 162 -7.33 -18.88 55.77
C GLY A 162 -8.51 -19.83 55.94
N GLU A 163 -8.33 -20.91 56.71
CA GLU A 163 -9.40 -21.78 57.18
C GLU A 163 -10.46 -20.96 57.93
N THR A 164 -10.07 -20.17 58.93
CA THR A 164 -10.98 -19.29 59.68
C THR A 164 -11.73 -18.30 58.78
N VAL A 165 -11.06 -17.73 57.78
CA VAL A 165 -11.71 -16.81 56.82
C VAL A 165 -12.73 -17.55 55.96
N ALA A 166 -12.39 -18.73 55.42
CA ALA A 166 -13.33 -19.54 54.65
C ALA A 166 -14.57 -19.94 55.47
N LEU A 167 -14.38 -20.31 56.74
CA LEU A 167 -15.46 -20.63 57.68
C LEU A 167 -16.35 -19.42 57.99
N SER A 168 -15.75 -18.22 58.11
CA SER A 168 -16.50 -16.97 58.32
C SER A 168 -17.41 -16.59 57.14
N GLN A 169 -17.05 -17.00 55.92
CA GLN A 169 -17.82 -16.73 54.70
C GLN A 169 -18.87 -17.80 54.39
N SER A 170 -18.82 -18.97 55.03
CA SER A 170 -19.83 -20.03 54.86
C SER A 170 -21.07 -19.76 55.71
N LYS A 171 -22.18 -19.42 55.05
CA LYS A 171 -23.47 -19.17 55.71
C LYS A 171 -23.97 -20.38 56.49
N SER A 172 -23.90 -21.57 55.90
CA SER A 172 -24.29 -22.84 56.52
C SER A 172 -23.46 -23.14 57.78
N TYR A 173 -22.15 -22.93 57.72
CA TYR A 173 -21.27 -23.08 58.89
C TYR A 173 -21.63 -22.08 60.00
N GLN A 174 -21.86 -20.81 59.66
CA GLN A 174 -22.25 -19.77 60.63
C GLN A 174 -23.59 -20.10 61.31
N GLU A 175 -24.58 -20.60 60.56
CA GLU A 175 -25.88 -21.02 61.10
C GLU A 175 -25.74 -22.20 62.08
N LEU A 176 -24.96 -23.23 61.71
CA LEU A 176 -24.69 -24.37 62.58
C LEU A 176 -23.88 -23.97 63.83
N LEU A 177 -22.91 -23.07 63.69
CA LEU A 177 -22.13 -22.55 64.81
C LEU A 177 -23.02 -21.77 65.79
N GLN A 178 -23.94 -20.96 65.29
CA GLN A 178 -24.89 -20.23 66.13
C GLN A 178 -25.82 -21.19 66.90
N GLN A 179 -26.33 -22.24 66.24
CA GLN A 179 -27.15 -23.27 66.90
C GLN A 179 -26.35 -24.01 67.98
N PHE A 180 -25.09 -24.35 67.69
CA PHE A 180 -24.19 -24.98 68.66
C PHE A 180 -23.94 -24.09 69.88
N GLN A 181 -23.67 -22.78 69.68
CA GLN A 181 -23.46 -21.84 70.79
C GLN A 181 -24.70 -21.66 71.67
N VAL A 182 -25.89 -21.59 71.07
CA VAL A 182 -27.16 -21.52 71.83
C VAL A 182 -27.35 -22.79 72.67
N MET A 183 -27.03 -23.96 72.11
CA MET A 183 -27.10 -25.24 72.83
C MET A 183 -26.10 -25.31 73.98
N GLU A 184 -24.86 -24.87 73.78
CA GLU A 184 -23.84 -24.79 74.85
C GLU A 184 -24.28 -23.85 75.99
N GLN A 185 -24.91 -22.71 75.65
CA GLN A 185 -25.48 -21.81 76.66
C GLN A 185 -26.60 -22.49 77.46
N GLN A 186 -27.49 -23.25 76.82
CA GLN A 186 -28.54 -24.00 77.49
C GLN A 186 -27.95 -25.08 78.41
N ILE A 187 -26.95 -25.83 77.95
CA ILE A 187 -26.24 -26.82 78.77
C ILE A 187 -25.62 -26.15 80.01
N ALA A 188 -24.97 -25.01 79.84
CA ALA A 188 -24.36 -24.27 80.96
C ALA A 188 -25.39 -23.80 81.99
N ILE A 189 -26.54 -23.28 81.54
CA ILE A 189 -27.63 -22.83 82.42
C ILE A 189 -28.27 -24.01 83.17
N GLU A 190 -28.57 -25.10 82.48
CA GLU A 190 -29.21 -26.28 83.07
C GLU A 190 -28.25 -27.02 84.03
N SER A 191 -26.95 -27.09 83.70
CA SER A 191 -25.93 -27.73 84.55
C SER A 191 -25.66 -26.98 85.85
N ALA A 192 -25.96 -25.67 85.91
CA ALA A 192 -25.89 -24.91 87.16
C ALA A 192 -27.07 -25.23 88.11
N ARG A 193 -28.16 -25.78 87.59
CA ARG A 193 -29.40 -26.07 88.33
C ARG A 193 -29.58 -27.56 88.63
N PHE A 194 -29.12 -28.41 87.73
CA PHE A 194 -29.33 -29.85 87.78
C PHE A 194 -28.00 -30.59 87.64
N GLY A 195 -27.88 -31.72 88.34
CA GLY A 195 -26.72 -32.60 88.19
C GLY A 195 -26.64 -33.22 86.78
N PRO A 196 -25.45 -33.71 86.37
CA PRO A 196 -25.19 -34.21 85.01
C PRO A 196 -26.06 -35.41 84.58
N ASN A 197 -26.74 -36.07 85.52
CA ASN A 197 -27.66 -37.19 85.27
C ASN A 197 -29.12 -36.78 85.04
N SER A 198 -29.43 -35.48 84.98
CA SER A 198 -30.77 -34.99 84.65
C SER A 198 -31.18 -35.38 83.22
N PRO A 199 -32.43 -35.82 82.97
CA PRO A 199 -32.91 -36.18 81.64
C PRO A 199 -32.73 -35.06 80.59
N ASN A 200 -32.90 -33.80 80.99
CA ASN A 200 -32.77 -32.64 80.10
C ASN A 200 -31.31 -32.42 79.66
N ILE A 201 -30.35 -32.53 80.59
CA ILE A 201 -28.92 -32.41 80.29
C ILE A 201 -28.48 -33.55 79.36
N GLN A 202 -28.92 -34.78 79.62
CA GLN A 202 -28.60 -35.91 78.75
C GLN A 202 -29.15 -35.78 77.33
N LEU A 203 -30.31 -35.13 77.15
CA LEU A 203 -30.87 -34.84 75.84
C LEU A 203 -30.02 -33.80 75.09
N LEU A 204 -29.68 -32.68 75.75
CA LEU A 204 -28.83 -31.63 75.18
C LEU A 204 -27.43 -32.16 74.82
N GLU A 205 -26.85 -32.98 75.68
CA GLU A 205 -25.56 -33.65 75.44
C GLU A 205 -25.60 -34.57 74.22
N ARG A 206 -26.67 -35.36 74.05
CA ARG A 206 -26.89 -36.17 72.85
C ARG A 206 -27.05 -35.30 71.59
N GLN A 207 -27.80 -34.20 71.68
CA GLN A 207 -27.95 -33.26 70.57
C GLN A 207 -26.61 -32.61 70.18
N ARG A 208 -25.79 -32.23 71.17
CA ARG A 208 -24.44 -31.71 70.95
C ARG A 208 -23.56 -32.71 70.20
N GLN A 209 -23.56 -33.97 70.66
CA GLN A 209 -22.81 -35.05 70.02
C GLN A 209 -23.26 -35.30 68.57
N ASN A 210 -24.53 -35.05 68.24
CA ASN A 210 -25.04 -35.19 66.89
C ASN A 210 -24.69 -33.99 65.98
N ILE A 211 -24.62 -32.77 66.52
CA ILE A 211 -24.27 -31.56 65.76
C ILE A 211 -22.77 -31.45 65.46
N LEU A 212 -21.90 -31.83 66.40
CA LEU A 212 -20.45 -31.77 66.22
C LEU A 212 -19.93 -32.36 64.89
N PRO A 213 -20.28 -33.60 64.50
CA PRO A 213 -19.81 -34.16 63.23
C PRO A 213 -20.38 -33.43 62.00
N ILE A 214 -21.57 -32.82 62.11
CA ILE A 214 -22.17 -32.03 61.03
C ILE A 214 -21.42 -30.70 60.88
N LEU A 215 -21.12 -30.03 62.00
CA LEU A 215 -20.35 -28.78 62.02
C LEU A 215 -18.94 -28.98 61.46
N MET A 216 -18.25 -30.07 61.83
CA MET A 216 -16.92 -30.40 61.29
C MET A 216 -16.96 -30.71 59.79
N ARG A 217 -17.95 -31.47 59.32
CA ARG A 217 -18.11 -31.75 57.89
C ARG A 217 -18.39 -30.47 57.09
N GLU A 218 -19.25 -29.60 57.61
CA GLU A 218 -19.54 -28.31 56.97
C GLU A 218 -18.30 -27.42 56.94
N ALA A 219 -17.47 -27.45 57.99
CA ALA A 219 -16.20 -26.74 58.02
C ALA A 219 -15.25 -27.20 56.90
N GLU A 220 -15.07 -28.52 56.77
CA GLU A 220 -14.24 -29.12 55.71
C GLU A 220 -14.78 -28.79 54.31
N GLN A 221 -16.10 -28.85 54.12
CA GLN A 221 -16.74 -28.52 52.85
C GLN A 221 -16.58 -27.04 52.49
N ALA A 222 -16.75 -26.12 53.45
CA ALA A 222 -16.59 -24.70 53.24
C ALA A 222 -15.17 -24.35 52.74
N VAL A 223 -14.15 -24.91 53.39
CA VAL A 223 -12.74 -24.72 53.03
C VAL A 223 -12.43 -25.38 51.69
N GLY A 224 -12.90 -26.62 51.48
CA GLY A 224 -12.72 -27.35 50.23
C GLY A 224 -13.32 -26.63 49.02
N ASN A 225 -14.52 -26.05 49.18
CA ASN A 225 -15.18 -25.27 48.13
C ASN A 225 -14.38 -24.00 47.77
N GLN A 226 -13.86 -23.28 48.76
CA GLN A 226 -13.01 -22.10 48.53
C GLN A 226 -11.68 -22.44 47.86
N LEU A 227 -11.06 -23.55 48.25
CA LEU A 227 -9.86 -24.07 47.60
C LEU A 227 -10.12 -24.43 46.14
N ALA A 228 -11.16 -25.23 45.87
CA ALA A 228 -11.53 -25.62 44.51
C ALA A 228 -11.86 -24.41 43.62
N ALA A 229 -12.56 -23.41 44.17
CA ALA A 229 -12.85 -22.16 43.48
C ALA A 229 -11.57 -21.38 43.12
N ALA A 230 -10.64 -21.22 44.08
CA ALA A 230 -9.38 -20.52 43.84
C ALA A 230 -8.44 -21.29 42.89
N GLU A 231 -8.43 -22.62 42.93
CA GLU A 231 -7.67 -23.45 41.98
C GLU A 231 -8.23 -23.33 40.55
N SER A 232 -9.55 -23.33 40.41
CA SER A 232 -10.23 -23.09 39.13
C SER A 232 -9.94 -21.68 38.60
N GLU A 233 -10.03 -20.66 39.45
CA GLU A 233 -9.68 -19.28 39.11
C GLU A 233 -8.23 -19.19 38.60
N LEU A 234 -7.29 -19.83 39.29
CA LEU A 234 -5.88 -19.87 38.87
C LEU A 234 -5.72 -20.53 37.49
N GLN A 235 -6.39 -21.66 37.25
CA GLN A 235 -6.32 -22.36 35.96
C GLN A 235 -6.85 -21.47 34.81
N ILE A 236 -7.98 -20.81 35.02
CA ILE A 236 -8.59 -19.90 34.04
C ILE A 236 -7.65 -18.73 33.73
N THR A 237 -7.09 -18.09 34.76
CA THR A 237 -6.20 -16.95 34.61
C THR A 237 -4.89 -17.33 33.91
N LEU A 238 -4.32 -18.49 34.23
CA LEU A 238 -3.16 -19.04 33.53
C LEU A 238 -3.47 -19.37 32.06
N ALA A 239 -4.65 -19.92 31.76
CA ALA A 239 -5.08 -20.18 30.39
C ALA A 239 -5.19 -18.88 29.58
N ARG A 240 -5.78 -17.83 30.16
CA ARG A 240 -5.82 -16.48 29.57
C ARG A 240 -4.43 -15.92 29.33
N TYR A 241 -3.54 -16.00 30.31
CA TYR A 241 -2.15 -15.54 30.18
C TYR A 241 -1.42 -16.23 29.01
N ARG A 242 -1.57 -17.56 28.88
CA ARG A 242 -1.01 -18.32 27.76
C ARG A 242 -1.59 -17.91 26.42
N ALA A 243 -2.89 -17.64 26.35
CA ALA A 243 -3.55 -17.17 25.12
C ALA A 243 -3.00 -15.81 24.69
N LEU A 244 -2.87 -14.85 25.62
CA LEU A 244 -2.28 -13.54 25.32
C LEU A 244 -0.81 -13.64 24.91
N THR A 245 -0.05 -14.56 25.52
CA THR A 245 1.35 -14.81 25.12
C THR A 245 1.44 -15.31 23.67
N LYS A 246 0.54 -16.20 23.24
CA LYS A 246 0.46 -16.65 21.84
C LYS A 246 0.05 -15.53 20.88
N ALA A 247 -0.88 -14.66 21.31
CA ALA A 247 -1.28 -13.48 20.54
C ALA A 247 -0.10 -12.52 20.34
N ASP A 248 0.63 -12.20 21.42
CA ASP A 248 1.83 -11.36 21.38
C ASP A 248 2.91 -11.94 20.45
N GLN A 249 3.21 -13.24 20.55
CA GLN A 249 4.14 -13.91 19.62
C GLN A 249 3.70 -13.84 18.15
N THR A 250 2.40 -13.75 17.89
CA THR A 250 1.85 -13.61 16.53
C THR A 250 2.03 -12.19 16.03
N LEU A 251 1.72 -11.18 16.83
CA LEU A 251 1.97 -9.78 16.48
C LEU A 251 3.47 -9.50 16.29
N GLN A 252 4.33 -10.05 17.15
CA GLN A 252 5.78 -9.94 17.02
C GLN A 252 6.30 -10.51 15.69
N ARG A 253 5.71 -11.62 15.21
CA ARG A 253 6.06 -12.18 13.90
C ARG A 253 5.64 -11.26 12.76
N GLN A 254 4.44 -10.67 12.83
CA GLN A 254 3.98 -9.68 11.86
C GLN A 254 4.86 -8.43 11.86
N TYR A 255 5.21 -7.91 13.05
CA TYR A 255 6.08 -6.76 13.22
C TYR A 255 7.50 -6.99 12.65
N LYS A 256 8.04 -8.19 12.77
CA LYS A 256 9.34 -8.53 12.16
C LYS A 256 9.34 -8.52 10.63
N GLN A 257 8.19 -8.73 9.99
CA GLN A 257 8.06 -8.72 8.52
C GLN A 257 7.85 -7.30 7.97
N LEU A 258 7.41 -6.37 8.81
CA LEU A 258 7.03 -5.00 8.45
C LEU A 258 8.11 -4.21 7.69
N PRO A 259 9.41 -4.26 8.05
CA PRO A 259 10.45 -3.57 7.30
C PRO A 259 10.63 -4.06 5.86
N GLN A 260 10.36 -5.35 5.60
CA GLN A 260 10.42 -5.89 4.25
C GLN A 260 9.19 -5.46 3.45
N ILE A 261 8.01 -5.55 4.05
CA ILE A 261 6.74 -5.13 3.45
C ILE A 261 6.78 -3.63 3.10
N SER A 262 7.25 -2.79 4.01
CA SER A 262 7.38 -1.35 3.80
C SER A 262 8.34 -1.02 2.65
N ARG A 263 9.47 -1.73 2.54
CA ARG A 263 10.39 -1.58 1.41
C ARG A 263 9.73 -1.94 0.08
N GLN A 264 9.08 -3.11 0.00
CA GLN A 264 8.38 -3.53 -1.21
C GLN A 264 7.27 -2.56 -1.61
N TYR A 265 6.50 -2.07 -0.63
CA TYR A 265 5.48 -1.06 -0.85
C TYR A 265 6.07 0.22 -1.46
N ASN A 266 7.12 0.78 -0.83
CA ASN A 266 7.77 2.01 -1.29
C ASN A 266 8.40 1.84 -2.68
N GLU A 267 8.97 0.66 -2.97
CA GLU A 267 9.50 0.32 -4.29
C GLU A 267 8.40 0.34 -5.35
N PHE A 268 7.28 -0.35 -5.13
CA PHE A 268 6.18 -0.35 -6.08
C PHE A 268 5.52 1.03 -6.23
N GLU A 269 5.42 1.81 -5.16
CA GLU A 269 4.89 3.18 -5.21
C GLU A 269 5.79 4.08 -6.07
N ARG A 270 7.11 4.02 -5.85
CA ARG A 270 8.08 4.77 -6.66
C ARG A 270 8.04 4.35 -8.13
N ASP A 271 8.00 3.05 -8.39
CA ASP A 271 8.00 2.53 -9.76
C ASP A 271 6.69 2.85 -10.49
N LEU A 272 5.55 2.81 -9.79
CA LEU A 272 4.27 3.29 -10.28
C LEU A 272 4.32 4.79 -10.59
N GLN A 273 4.92 5.60 -9.73
CA GLN A 273 5.07 7.05 -9.95
C GLN A 273 5.90 7.33 -11.21
N VAL A 274 7.02 6.62 -11.39
CA VAL A 274 7.87 6.74 -12.57
C VAL A 274 7.13 6.31 -13.83
N ALA A 275 6.43 5.17 -13.80
CA ALA A 275 5.64 4.68 -14.92
C ALA A 275 4.52 5.63 -15.30
N THR A 276 3.80 6.17 -14.31
CA THR A 276 2.74 7.16 -14.49
C THR A 276 3.28 8.47 -15.08
N ALA A 277 4.40 8.97 -14.57
CA ALA A 277 5.06 10.16 -15.11
C ALA A 277 5.57 9.93 -16.55
N SER A 278 6.00 8.72 -16.88
CA SER A 278 6.35 8.34 -18.25
C SER A 278 5.11 8.30 -19.14
N LEU A 279 4.01 7.72 -18.68
CA LEU A 279 2.75 7.64 -19.42
C LEU A 279 2.25 9.04 -19.77
N THR A 280 2.19 9.94 -18.80
CA THR A 280 1.78 11.33 -19.01
C THR A 280 2.63 12.03 -20.07
N ARG A 281 3.96 11.88 -20.01
CA ARG A 281 4.87 12.48 -20.99
C ARG A 281 4.66 11.93 -22.40
N PHE A 282 4.45 10.63 -22.54
CA PHE A 282 4.20 10.00 -23.84
C PHE A 282 2.85 10.41 -24.43
N LEU A 283 1.80 10.51 -23.60
CA LEU A 283 0.48 10.99 -24.02
C LEU A 283 0.55 12.45 -24.50
N GLN A 284 1.23 13.33 -23.76
CA GLN A 284 1.45 14.72 -24.18
C GLN A 284 2.24 14.81 -25.48
N THR A 285 3.26 13.96 -25.64
CA THR A 285 4.06 13.90 -26.87
C THR A 285 3.21 13.42 -28.05
N GLN A 286 2.37 12.40 -27.83
CA GLN A 286 1.43 11.90 -28.82
C GLN A 286 0.49 13.00 -29.32
N GLU A 287 -0.15 13.73 -28.40
CA GLU A 287 -1.07 14.82 -28.71
C GLU A 287 -0.36 15.93 -29.50
N SER A 288 0.83 16.35 -29.05
CA SER A 288 1.64 17.36 -29.75
C SER A 288 1.99 16.94 -31.18
N LEU A 289 2.43 15.68 -31.36
CA LEU A 289 2.74 15.14 -32.69
C LEU A 289 1.50 15.09 -33.59
N GLN A 290 0.34 14.67 -33.06
CA GLN A 290 -0.92 14.67 -33.81
C GLN A 290 -1.31 16.07 -34.29
N VAL A 291 -1.19 17.08 -33.41
CA VAL A 291 -1.44 18.49 -33.77
C VAL A 291 -0.45 18.97 -34.84
N GLN A 292 0.83 18.62 -34.73
CA GLN A 292 1.84 18.99 -35.73
C GLN A 292 1.58 18.35 -37.09
N VAL A 293 1.20 17.06 -37.11
CA VAL A 293 0.78 16.37 -38.34
C VAL A 293 -0.42 17.08 -38.97
N ALA A 294 -1.46 17.40 -38.18
CA ALA A 294 -2.63 18.11 -38.68
C ALA A 294 -2.29 19.49 -39.26
N LYS A 295 -1.42 20.27 -38.58
CA LYS A 295 -0.94 21.58 -39.09
C LYS A 295 -0.20 21.45 -40.42
N THR A 296 0.67 20.45 -40.57
CA THR A 296 1.39 20.22 -41.84
C THR A 296 0.46 19.83 -42.99
N MET A 297 -0.64 19.11 -42.71
CA MET A 297 -1.66 18.78 -43.71
C MET A 297 -2.47 20.00 -44.14
N CYS A 298 -2.92 20.84 -43.20
CA CYS A 298 -3.68 22.05 -43.51
C CYS A 298 -2.88 23.07 -44.33
N LEU A 299 -1.60 23.29 -43.99
CA LEU A 299 -0.72 24.17 -44.76
C LEU A 299 -0.52 23.67 -46.21
N GLY A 300 -0.55 22.35 -46.43
CA GLY A 300 -0.47 21.78 -47.79
C GLY A 300 -1.66 22.14 -48.67
N ASN A 301 -2.88 22.16 -48.12
CA ASN A 301 -4.10 22.48 -48.86
C ASN A 301 -4.36 24.00 -49.00
N CYS A 302 -3.92 24.81 -48.03
CA CYS A 302 -4.10 26.27 -48.10
C CYS A 302 -3.26 26.96 -49.19
N TYR A 303 -2.08 26.42 -49.54
CA TYR A 303 -1.23 26.99 -50.59
C TYR A 303 -1.69 26.63 -52.01
N GLN A 304 -2.40 25.52 -52.21
CA GLN A 304 -2.96 25.17 -53.52
C GLN A 304 -4.08 26.12 -53.95
N ASN A 305 -4.89 26.64 -53.01
CA ASN A 305 -6.01 27.54 -53.30
C ASN A 305 -5.65 29.03 -53.43
N ARG A 306 -4.36 29.41 -53.32
CA ARG A 306 -3.91 30.81 -53.43
C ARG A 306 -3.09 31.11 -54.69
N ILE A 307 -2.85 30.12 -55.54
CA ILE A 307 -2.09 30.25 -56.80
C ILE A 307 -2.94 29.72 -57.96
N SER A 308 -4.27 29.94 -57.90
CA SER A 308 -5.20 29.76 -59.02
C SER A 308 -5.69 31.13 -59.47
#